data_AF-A0A5N9H785-F1
#
_entry.id   AF-A0A5N9H785-F1
#
_cell.length_a   1.000
_cell.length_b   1.000
_cell.length_c   1.000
_cell.angle_alpha   90.00
_cell.angle_beta   90.00
_cell.angle_gamma   90.00
#
_symmetry.space_group_name_H-M   'P 1'
#
loop_
_entity.id
_entity.type
_entity.pdbx_description
1 polymer ?
#
loop_
_entity_poly.entity_id
_entity_poly.type
_entity_poly.pdbx_seq_one_letter_code
_entity_poly.pdbx_strand_id
1 'polypeptide(L)'
;MNKTKNQIHHTNKILFNICFVSLLCLALALRLWDLDVRVMHYDEAIHLYYAWKLFAEGTYLHSPWMHGPFQIEMSALVFKLLGDTDFTARLGYVLFGTSLVALPYFLRSYWGNLPSLMVSIFLTISPSLLYFSRFGRNDIIIAFWTTSLFIIFWHYSNNNRTKYLYIASAVMALLFSTKETSFFITLIFLGFG
;
A
#
# COMPACT_ATOMS: atom_id res chain seq x y z
N MET A 1 17.77 3.15 40.31
CA MET A 1 17.40 2.01 39.42
C MET A 1 16.31 2.33 38.39
N ASN A 2 15.33 3.20 38.66
CA ASN A 2 14.26 3.52 37.69
C ASN A 2 14.67 4.50 36.56
N LYS A 3 15.57 5.47 36.81
CA LYS A 3 16.04 6.41 35.77
C LYS A 3 16.77 5.72 34.62
N THR A 4 17.65 4.75 34.92
CA THR A 4 18.43 4.02 33.91
C THR A 4 17.56 3.12 33.04
N LYS A 5 16.56 2.41 33.62
CA LYS A 5 15.60 1.59 32.85
C LYS A 5 14.72 2.43 31.91
N ASN A 6 14.24 3.59 32.37
CA ASN A 6 13.46 4.49 31.52
C ASN A 6 14.30 5.08 30.37
N GLN A 7 15.57 5.40 30.64
CA GLN A 7 16.49 5.89 29.63
C GLN A 7 16.80 4.83 28.56
N ILE A 8 17.06 3.58 28.97
CA ILE A 8 17.28 2.46 28.04
C ILE A 8 16.04 2.20 27.18
N HIS A 9 14.84 2.19 27.78
CA HIS A 9 13.59 2.00 27.06
C HIS A 9 13.34 3.10 26.03
N HIS A 10 13.63 4.36 26.39
CA HIS A 10 13.52 5.50 25.49
C HIS A 10 14.51 5.40 24.31
N THR A 11 15.78 5.07 24.58
CA THR A 11 16.80 4.87 23.55
C THR A 11 16.42 3.74 22.59
N ASN A 12 15.93 2.61 23.10
CA ASN A 12 15.50 1.48 22.28
C ASN A 12 14.31 1.84 21.38
N LYS A 13 13.39 2.69 21.86
CA LYS A 13 12.27 3.18 21.05
C LYS A 13 12.72 4.12 19.93
N ILE A 14 13.67 5.01 20.22
CA ILE A 14 14.28 5.89 19.20
C ILE A 14 15.00 5.06 18.15
N LEU A 15 15.87 4.14 18.58
CA LEU A 15 16.63 3.28 17.68
C LEU A 15 15.71 2.48 16.76
N PHE A 16 14.64 1.88 17.32
CA PHE A 16 13.64 1.18 16.52
C PHE A 16 13.01 2.08 15.46
N ASN A 17 12.56 3.28 15.84
CA ASN A 17 11.94 4.20 14.90
C ASN A 17 12.93 4.63 13.81
N ILE A 18 14.21 4.87 14.15
CA ILE A 18 15.26 5.19 13.17
C ILE A 18 15.44 4.02 12.20
N CYS A 19 15.64 2.80 12.69
CA CYS A 19 15.78 1.62 11.85
C CYS A 19 14.56 1.43 10.93
N PHE A 20 13.36 1.66 11.44
CA PHE A 20 12.13 1.53 10.68
C PHE A 20 12.02 2.58 9.58
N VAL A 21 12.30 3.85 9.88
CA VAL A 21 12.30 4.93 8.88
C VAL A 21 13.38 4.70 7.84
N SER A 22 14.59 4.31 8.24
CA SER A 22 15.67 3.96 7.30
C SER A 22 15.27 2.82 6.37
N LEU A 23 14.58 1.81 6.88
CA LEU A 23 14.04 0.71 6.08
C LEU A 23 12.99 1.19 5.07
N LEU A 24 12.10 2.11 5.46
CA LEU A 24 11.12 2.70 4.54
C LEU A 24 11.79 3.53 3.45
N CYS A 25 12.81 4.32 3.79
CA CYS A 25 13.60 5.06 2.82
C CYS A 25 14.30 4.12 1.84
N LEU A 26 14.87 3.02 2.33
CA LEU A 26 15.45 1.98 1.48
C LEU A 26 14.40 1.31 0.58
N ALA A 27 13.24 0.96 1.13
CA ALA A 27 12.14 0.35 0.39
C ALA A 27 11.62 1.26 -0.72
N LEU A 28 11.54 2.56 -0.48
CA LEU A 28 11.18 3.58 -1.46
C LEU A 28 12.27 3.71 -2.53
N ALA A 29 13.54 3.83 -2.12
CA ALA A 29 14.66 3.97 -3.04
C ALA A 29 14.76 2.78 -4.01
N LEU A 30 14.63 1.54 -3.52
CA LEU A 30 14.65 0.33 -4.35
C LEU A 30 13.50 0.29 -5.38
N ARG A 31 12.36 0.90 -5.05
CA ARG A 31 11.19 0.95 -5.93
C ARG A 31 11.29 2.07 -6.96
N LEU A 32 11.87 3.20 -6.59
CA LEU A 32 12.11 4.33 -7.49
C LEU A 32 13.31 4.11 -8.41
N TRP A 33 14.25 3.26 -8.01
CA TRP A 33 15.44 2.95 -8.80
C TRP A 33 15.05 2.39 -10.17
N ASP A 34 15.37 3.13 -11.23
CA ASP A 34 15.23 2.70 -12.62
C ASP A 34 13.76 2.33 -12.96
N LEU A 35 12.82 3.16 -12.51
CA LEU A 35 11.39 2.87 -12.59
C LEU A 35 10.84 2.97 -14.03
N ASP A 36 11.43 3.82 -14.85
CA ASP A 36 11.05 4.14 -16.22
C ASP A 36 11.81 3.32 -17.28
N VAL A 37 12.84 2.56 -16.88
CA VAL A 37 13.69 1.80 -17.83
C VAL A 37 12.95 0.74 -18.65
N ARG A 38 11.82 0.25 -18.15
CA ARG A 38 11.06 -0.83 -18.79
C ARG A 38 9.92 -0.27 -19.62
N VAL A 39 9.80 -0.78 -20.84
CA VAL A 39 8.63 -0.56 -21.70
C VAL A 39 7.37 -1.00 -20.96
N MET A 40 6.28 -0.24 -21.11
CA MET A 40 4.99 -0.63 -20.57
C MET A 40 4.58 -2.01 -21.07
N HIS A 41 4.19 -2.85 -20.14
CA HIS A 41 3.55 -4.11 -20.47
C HIS A 41 2.12 -3.88 -20.96
N TYR A 42 1.55 -4.84 -21.68
CA TYR A 42 0.21 -4.75 -22.24
C TYR A 42 -0.87 -4.40 -21.18
N ASP A 43 -0.90 -5.14 -20.07
CA ASP A 43 -1.84 -4.88 -18.97
C ASP A 43 -1.66 -3.49 -18.34
N GLU A 44 -0.42 -2.99 -18.28
CA GLU A 44 -0.12 -1.68 -17.71
C GLU A 44 -0.55 -0.57 -18.67
N ALA A 45 -0.24 -0.73 -19.96
CA ALA A 45 -0.54 0.25 -21.01
C ALA A 45 -2.04 0.56 -21.12
N ILE A 46 -2.90 -0.45 -21.02
CA ILE A 46 -4.37 -0.24 -21.12
C ILE A 46 -4.86 0.69 -20.01
N HIS A 47 -4.56 0.38 -18.75
CA HIS A 47 -5.06 1.19 -17.62
C HIS A 47 -4.48 2.60 -17.65
N LEU A 48 -3.19 2.73 -18.01
CA LEU A 48 -2.53 4.02 -18.08
C LEU A 48 -3.00 4.86 -19.26
N TYR A 49 -3.36 4.25 -20.38
CA TYR A 49 -3.99 4.94 -21.51
C TYR A 49 -5.33 5.57 -21.09
N TYR A 50 -6.18 4.84 -20.36
CA TYR A 50 -7.44 5.41 -19.86
C TYR A 50 -7.23 6.45 -18.76
N ALA A 51 -6.20 6.29 -17.92
CA ALA A 51 -5.82 7.32 -16.95
C ALA A 51 -5.33 8.60 -17.65
N TRP A 52 -4.55 8.45 -18.71
CA TRP A 52 -4.12 9.56 -19.55
C TRP A 52 -5.31 10.23 -20.25
N LYS A 53 -6.26 9.44 -20.77
CA LYS A 53 -7.49 9.98 -21.39
C LYS A 53 -8.34 10.77 -20.41
N LEU A 54 -8.49 10.28 -19.17
CA LEU A 54 -9.14 11.01 -18.09
C LEU A 54 -8.40 12.32 -17.77
N PHE A 55 -7.07 12.29 -17.73
CA PHE A 55 -6.23 13.45 -17.47
C PHE A 55 -6.29 14.50 -18.60
N ALA A 56 -6.10 14.09 -19.85
CA ALA A 56 -5.92 14.95 -21.00
C ALA A 56 -7.25 15.42 -21.62
N GLU A 57 -8.25 14.53 -21.66
CA GLU A 57 -9.53 14.80 -22.32
C GLU A 57 -10.69 14.96 -21.33
N GLY A 58 -10.49 14.62 -20.05
CA GLY A 58 -11.58 14.58 -19.07
C GLY A 58 -12.57 13.44 -19.32
N THR A 59 -12.21 12.46 -20.15
CA THR A 59 -13.14 11.38 -20.55
C THR A 59 -12.70 10.02 -20.01
N TYR A 60 -13.53 9.44 -19.16
CA TYR A 60 -13.40 8.06 -18.72
C TYR A 60 -14.79 7.49 -18.44
N LEU A 61 -15.20 6.51 -19.25
CA LEU A 61 -16.38 5.71 -18.99
C LEU A 61 -15.91 4.35 -18.49
N HIS A 62 -16.18 4.06 -17.22
CA HIS A 62 -15.83 2.78 -16.64
C HIS A 62 -16.51 1.63 -17.40
N SER A 63 -15.73 0.59 -17.69
CA SER A 63 -16.22 -0.65 -18.29
C SER A 63 -15.82 -1.83 -17.42
N PRO A 64 -16.69 -2.84 -17.22
CA PRO A 64 -16.45 -3.93 -16.27
C PRO A 64 -15.16 -4.73 -16.49
N TRP A 65 -14.61 -4.73 -17.71
CA TRP A 65 -13.36 -5.44 -18.02
C TRP A 65 -12.09 -4.70 -17.57
N MET A 66 -12.18 -3.43 -17.12
CA MET A 66 -11.05 -2.59 -16.71
C MET A 66 -10.75 -2.60 -15.21
N HIS A 67 -11.31 -3.57 -14.46
CA HIS A 67 -11.31 -3.57 -12.99
C HIS A 67 -11.93 -2.28 -12.41
N GLY A 68 -11.78 -2.06 -11.10
CA GLY A 68 -12.38 -0.89 -10.47
C GLY A 68 -11.73 0.44 -10.89
N PRO A 69 -12.47 1.57 -10.80
CA PRO A 69 -12.00 2.87 -11.29
C PRO A 69 -10.82 3.46 -10.52
N PHE A 70 -10.53 2.98 -9.31
CA PHE A 70 -9.55 3.58 -8.39
C PHE A 70 -8.17 3.73 -9.02
N GLN A 71 -7.67 2.69 -9.71
CA GLN A 71 -6.35 2.71 -10.35
C GLN A 71 -6.24 3.83 -11.39
N ILE A 72 -7.29 4.01 -12.19
CA ILE A 72 -7.34 4.96 -13.30
C ILE A 72 -7.40 6.39 -12.75
N GLU A 73 -8.30 6.65 -11.80
CA GLU A 73 -8.43 7.97 -11.17
C GLU A 73 -7.16 8.37 -10.41
N MET A 74 -6.56 7.43 -9.69
CA MET A 74 -5.30 7.65 -8.98
C MET A 74 -4.17 8.01 -9.96
N SER A 75 -4.02 7.25 -11.05
CA SER A 75 -2.96 7.50 -12.03
C SER A 75 -3.20 8.82 -12.78
N ALA A 76 -4.46 9.16 -13.11
CA ALA A 76 -4.82 10.43 -13.73
C ALA A 76 -4.54 11.63 -12.81
N LEU A 77 -4.76 11.47 -11.50
CA LEU A 77 -4.40 12.49 -10.50
C LEU A 77 -2.88 12.69 -10.45
N VAL A 78 -2.10 11.61 -10.50
CA VAL A 78 -0.63 11.71 -10.54
C VAL A 78 -0.18 12.44 -11.82
N PHE A 79 -0.75 12.11 -12.98
CA PHE A 79 -0.48 12.81 -14.24
C PHE A 79 -0.81 14.30 -14.16
N LYS A 80 -1.95 14.64 -13.55
CA LYS A 80 -2.35 16.04 -13.35
C LYS A 80 -1.36 16.83 -12.49
N LEU A 81 -0.75 16.19 -11.49
CA LEU A 81 0.15 16.86 -10.55
C LEU A 81 1.60 16.92 -11.02
N LEU A 82 2.08 15.88 -11.72
CA LEU A 82 3.50 15.65 -12.00
C LEU A 82 3.83 15.48 -13.50
N GLY A 83 2.82 15.46 -14.37
CA GLY A 83 2.98 15.17 -15.80
C GLY A 83 2.85 13.67 -16.14
N ASP A 84 2.75 13.36 -17.43
CA ASP A 84 2.45 12.05 -18.00
C ASP A 84 3.69 11.31 -18.55
N THR A 85 4.64 10.98 -17.69
CA THR A 85 5.83 10.21 -18.05
C THR A 85 5.73 8.76 -17.56
N ASP A 86 6.53 7.85 -18.13
CA ASP A 86 6.62 6.45 -17.68
C ASP A 86 6.95 6.33 -16.18
N PHE A 87 7.75 7.27 -15.67
CA PHE A 87 8.10 7.36 -14.26
C PHE A 87 6.89 7.73 -13.40
N THR A 88 6.18 8.81 -13.75
CA THR A 88 5.02 9.28 -12.97
C THR A 88 3.86 8.29 -13.07
N ALA A 89 3.72 7.60 -14.20
CA ALA A 89 2.70 6.57 -14.39
C ALA A 89 2.80 5.43 -13.38
N ARG A 90 4.01 5.11 -12.93
CA ARG A 90 4.26 4.02 -11.95
C ARG A 90 4.38 4.50 -10.51
N LEU A 91 4.44 5.82 -10.30
CA LEU A 91 4.71 6.41 -8.99
C LEU A 91 3.64 6.04 -7.94
N GLY A 92 2.37 6.01 -8.34
CA GLY A 92 1.29 5.61 -7.44
C GLY A 92 1.48 4.20 -6.86
N TYR A 93 1.86 3.25 -7.71
CA TYR A 93 2.11 1.85 -7.32
C TYR A 93 3.33 1.73 -6.41
N VAL A 94 4.37 2.52 -6.65
CA VAL A 94 5.54 2.61 -5.78
C VAL A 94 5.16 3.11 -4.39
N LEU A 95 4.30 4.14 -4.30
CA LEU A 95 3.82 4.68 -3.02
C LEU A 95 2.99 3.65 -2.26
N PHE A 96 2.08 2.93 -2.93
CA PHE A 96 1.31 1.85 -2.31
C PHE A 96 2.20 0.68 -1.85
N GLY A 97 3.17 0.28 -2.67
CA GLY A 97 4.12 -0.78 -2.31
C GLY A 97 5.04 -0.40 -1.16
N THR A 98 5.45 0.86 -1.08
CA THR A 98 6.24 1.39 0.05
C THR A 98 5.38 1.48 1.30
N SER A 99 4.13 1.91 1.16
CA SER A 99 3.17 1.99 2.27
C SER A 99 2.84 0.61 2.83
N LEU A 100 2.76 -0.42 1.98
CA LEU A 100 2.62 -1.82 2.40
C LEU A 100 3.76 -2.26 3.33
N VAL A 101 4.99 -1.84 3.07
CA VAL A 101 6.15 -2.10 3.96
C VAL A 101 6.01 -1.39 5.31
N ALA A 102 5.30 -0.26 5.37
CA ALA A 102 5.09 0.48 6.62
C ALA A 102 4.01 -0.14 7.52
N LEU A 103 3.09 -0.92 6.96
CA LEU A 103 1.93 -1.46 7.67
C LEU A 103 2.27 -2.28 8.94
N PRO A 104 3.32 -3.14 8.98
CA PRO A 104 3.66 -3.89 10.19
C PRO A 104 4.04 -3.02 11.40
N TYR A 105 4.37 -1.73 11.19
CA TYR A 105 4.57 -0.76 12.29
C TYR A 105 3.36 -0.68 13.21
N PHE A 106 2.14 -0.72 12.64
CA PHE A 106 0.90 -0.60 13.39
C PHE A 106 0.59 -1.83 14.25
N LEU A 107 1.29 -2.95 14.03
CA LEU A 107 1.15 -4.17 14.84
C LEU A 107 2.18 -4.27 15.97
N ARG A 108 3.13 -3.33 16.06
CA ARG A 108 4.22 -3.37 17.05
C ARG A 108 3.73 -3.38 18.49
N SER A 109 2.56 -2.80 18.77
CA SER A 109 1.96 -2.80 20.11
C SER A 109 1.51 -4.19 20.56
N TYR A 110 1.27 -5.10 19.60
CA TYR A 110 0.81 -6.46 19.85
C TYR A 110 1.93 -7.47 19.76
N TRP A 111 2.74 -7.41 18.70
CA TRP A 111 3.78 -8.40 18.43
C TRP A 111 5.14 -7.99 19.00
N GLY A 112 5.34 -6.71 19.28
CA GLY A 112 6.62 -6.14 19.67
C GLY A 112 7.41 -5.58 18.49
N ASN A 113 8.49 -4.86 18.81
CA ASN A 113 9.29 -4.13 17.83
C ASN A 113 10.04 -5.05 16.85
N LEU A 114 10.65 -6.13 17.35
CA LEU A 114 11.46 -7.03 16.53
C LEU A 114 10.65 -7.72 15.40
N PRO A 115 9.52 -8.42 15.67
CA PRO A 115 8.76 -9.07 14.61
C PRO A 115 8.17 -8.08 13.59
N SER A 116 7.69 -6.91 14.05
CA SER A 116 7.24 -5.85 13.12
C SER A 116 8.35 -5.40 12.17
N LEU A 117 9.58 -5.27 12.66
CA LEU A 117 10.72 -4.93 11.82
C LEU A 117 11.06 -6.07 10.85
N MET A 118 11.08 -7.33 11.32
CA MET A 118 11.40 -8.48 10.47
C MET A 118 10.40 -8.65 9.32
N VAL A 119 9.09 -8.53 9.59
CA VAL A 119 8.07 -8.58 8.55
C VAL A 119 8.29 -7.47 7.52
N SER A 120 8.58 -6.25 7.98
CA SER A 120 8.85 -5.12 7.09
C SER A 120 10.11 -5.35 6.22
N ILE A 121 11.15 -5.96 6.79
CA ILE A 121 12.35 -6.35 6.03
C ILE A 121 11.98 -7.36 4.95
N PHE A 122 11.22 -8.42 5.28
CA PHE A 122 10.79 -9.42 4.31
C PHE A 122 9.92 -8.82 3.20
N LEU A 123 9.02 -7.88 3.51
CA LEU A 123 8.24 -7.15 2.51
C LEU A 123 9.11 -6.24 1.63
N THR A 124 10.22 -5.72 2.17
CA THR A 124 11.16 -4.87 1.43
C THR A 124 11.97 -5.67 0.42
N ILE A 125 12.49 -6.84 0.82
CA ILE A 125 13.38 -7.66 -0.01
C ILE A 125 12.65 -8.68 -0.88
N SER A 126 11.34 -8.87 -0.69
CA SER A 126 10.53 -9.81 -1.47
C SER A 126 10.59 -9.47 -2.96
N PRO A 127 11.13 -10.36 -3.82
CA PRO A 127 11.24 -10.09 -5.26
C PRO A 127 9.89 -9.83 -5.91
N SER A 128 8.86 -10.60 -5.50
CA SER A 128 7.50 -10.46 -6.03
C SER A 128 6.89 -9.11 -5.68
N LEU A 129 6.94 -8.69 -4.41
CA LEU A 129 6.37 -7.40 -4.00
C LEU A 129 7.14 -6.22 -4.59
N LEU A 130 8.47 -6.33 -4.67
CA LEU A 130 9.29 -5.31 -5.32
C LEU A 130 8.92 -5.18 -6.80
N TYR A 131 8.78 -6.31 -7.51
CA TYR A 131 8.38 -6.34 -8.91
C TYR A 131 6.99 -5.72 -9.14
N PHE A 132 5.96 -6.19 -8.44
CA PHE A 132 4.58 -5.71 -8.63
C PHE A 132 4.35 -4.29 -8.11
N SER A 133 5.19 -3.78 -7.21
CA SER A 133 5.14 -2.37 -6.79
C SER A 133 5.78 -1.39 -7.77
N ARG A 134 6.49 -1.89 -8.79
CA ARG A 134 7.12 -1.10 -9.86
C ARG A 134 6.40 -1.27 -11.20
N PHE A 135 5.13 -1.67 -11.14
CA PHE A 135 4.34 -2.07 -12.30
C PHE A 135 2.92 -1.55 -12.13
N GLY A 136 2.36 -0.96 -13.19
CA GLY A 136 1.04 -0.33 -13.18
C GLY A 136 -0.13 -1.31 -13.14
N ARG A 137 -0.22 -2.10 -12.06
CA ARG A 137 -1.29 -3.08 -11.83
C ARG A 137 -1.93 -2.98 -10.44
N ASN A 138 -3.19 -3.37 -10.39
CA ASN A 138 -4.02 -3.38 -9.20
C ASN A 138 -3.48 -4.26 -8.05
N ASP A 139 -2.63 -5.25 -8.30
CA ASP A 139 -2.26 -6.27 -7.31
C ASP A 139 -1.58 -5.68 -6.07
N ILE A 140 -0.68 -4.70 -6.24
CA ILE A 140 -0.01 -4.06 -5.12
C ILE A 140 -0.98 -3.19 -4.29
N ILE A 141 -1.94 -2.56 -4.95
CA ILE A 141 -2.98 -1.74 -4.32
C ILE A 141 -3.91 -2.65 -3.50
N ILE A 142 -4.33 -3.78 -4.08
CA ILE A 142 -5.13 -4.80 -3.39
C ILE A 142 -4.37 -5.38 -2.19
N ALA A 143 -3.09 -5.68 -2.33
CA ALA A 143 -2.26 -6.16 -1.22
C ALA A 143 -2.24 -5.14 -0.07
N PHE A 144 -2.02 -3.86 -0.39
CA PHE A 144 -2.06 -2.78 0.60
C PHE A 144 -3.42 -2.67 1.32
N TRP A 145 -4.53 -2.64 0.57
CA TRP A 145 -5.86 -2.56 1.17
C TRP A 145 -6.18 -3.77 2.03
N THR A 146 -5.87 -4.97 1.56
CA THR A 146 -6.11 -6.22 2.28
C THR A 146 -5.31 -6.29 3.58
N THR A 147 -4.03 -5.95 3.55
CA THR A 147 -3.19 -5.91 4.76
C THR A 147 -3.61 -4.80 5.71
N SER A 148 -4.02 -3.64 5.19
CA SER A 148 -4.55 -2.54 6.02
C SER A 148 -5.83 -2.99 6.74
N LEU A 149 -6.73 -3.67 6.02
CA LEU A 149 -7.95 -4.21 6.58
C LEU A 149 -7.67 -5.25 7.67
N PHE A 150 -6.75 -6.18 7.43
CA PHE A 150 -6.28 -7.13 8.45
C PHE A 150 -5.84 -6.42 9.73
N ILE A 151 -5.01 -5.37 9.61
CA ILE A 151 -4.52 -4.61 10.76
C ILE A 151 -5.67 -3.91 11.48
N ILE A 152 -6.61 -3.32 10.76
CA ILE A 152 -7.76 -2.64 11.36
C ILE A 152 -8.64 -3.63 12.14
N PHE A 153 -8.92 -4.81 11.56
CA PHE A 153 -9.65 -5.87 12.24
C PHE A 153 -8.90 -6.38 13.47
N TRP A 154 -7.58 -6.54 13.38
CA TRP A 154 -6.74 -6.92 14.52
C TRP A 154 -6.87 -5.89 15.66
N HIS A 155 -6.78 -4.60 15.35
CA HIS A 155 -6.97 -3.53 16.32
C HIS A 155 -8.39 -3.48 16.88
N TYR A 156 -9.40 -3.76 16.05
CA TYR A 156 -10.79 -3.81 16.47
C TYR A 156 -11.02 -4.94 17.48
N SER A 157 -10.57 -6.15 17.18
CA SER A 157 -10.70 -7.33 18.06
C SER A 157 -10.06 -7.12 19.44
N ASN A 158 -8.94 -6.39 19.51
CA ASN A 158 -8.25 -6.14 20.77
C ASN A 158 -8.81 -4.95 21.58
N ASN A 159 -9.41 -3.95 20.92
CA ASN A 159 -9.81 -2.70 21.59
C ASN A 159 -11.32 -2.43 21.62
N ASN A 160 -12.12 -3.18 20.83
CA ASN A 160 -13.57 -3.03 20.66
C ASN A 160 -14.06 -1.58 20.44
N ARG A 161 -13.25 -0.76 19.76
CA ARG A 161 -13.63 0.64 19.46
C ARG A 161 -14.29 0.75 18.11
N THR A 162 -15.48 1.35 18.08
CA THR A 162 -16.27 1.61 16.87
C THR A 162 -15.52 2.40 15.79
N LYS A 163 -14.54 3.24 16.19
CA LYS A 163 -13.67 3.97 15.24
C LYS A 163 -13.04 3.06 14.19
N TYR A 164 -12.69 1.82 14.54
CA TYR A 164 -12.04 0.88 13.62
C TYR A 164 -13.02 0.37 12.56
N LEU A 165 -14.32 0.28 12.87
CA LEU A 165 -15.35 -0.11 11.91
C LEU A 165 -15.55 0.97 10.83
N TYR A 166 -15.52 2.25 11.20
CA TYR A 166 -15.59 3.35 10.23
C TYR A 166 -14.36 3.42 9.33
N ILE A 167 -13.16 3.15 9.87
CA ILE A 167 -11.95 3.08 9.06
C ILE A 167 -11.99 1.85 8.15
N ALA A 168 -12.45 0.71 8.67
CA ALA A 168 -12.62 -0.51 7.89
C ALA A 168 -13.60 -0.31 6.73
N SER A 169 -14.74 0.37 6.94
CA SER A 169 -15.70 0.62 5.87
C SER A 169 -15.13 1.53 4.78
N ALA A 170 -14.35 2.55 5.15
CA ALA A 170 -13.63 3.39 4.18
C ALA A 170 -12.61 2.59 3.37
N VAL A 171 -11.82 1.74 4.03
CA VAL A 171 -10.85 0.84 3.34
C VAL A 171 -11.56 -0.16 2.45
N MET A 172 -12.69 -0.72 2.88
CA MET A 172 -13.51 -1.62 2.07
C MET A 172 -14.06 -0.93 0.83
N ALA A 173 -14.55 0.30 0.96
CA ALA A 173 -15.02 1.08 -0.19
C ALA A 173 -13.90 1.23 -1.24
N LEU A 174 -12.70 1.59 -0.81
CA LEU A 174 -11.53 1.70 -1.70
C LEU A 174 -11.12 0.36 -2.31
N LEU A 175 -11.20 -0.74 -1.53
CA LEU A 175 -10.93 -2.09 -2.00
C LEU A 175 -11.91 -2.50 -3.11
N PHE A 176 -13.22 -2.25 -2.92
CA PHE A 176 -14.26 -2.50 -3.93
C PHE A 176 -14.07 -1.64 -5.19
N SER A 177 -13.62 -0.39 -5.03
CA SER A 177 -13.29 0.49 -6.14
C SER A 177 -12.00 0.10 -6.88
N THR A 178 -11.21 -0.86 -6.38
CA THR A 178 -9.93 -1.26 -7.00
C THR A 178 -10.08 -2.47 -7.92
N LYS A 179 -10.65 -3.59 -7.43
CA LYS A 179 -10.72 -4.84 -8.21
C LYS A 179 -11.81 -5.77 -7.69
N GLU A 180 -12.35 -6.61 -8.55
CA GLU A 180 -13.34 -7.65 -8.23
C GLU A 180 -12.83 -8.71 -7.24
N THR A 181 -11.51 -8.82 -7.04
CA THR A 181 -10.94 -9.65 -5.97
C THR A 181 -11.40 -9.21 -4.57
N SER A 182 -11.93 -7.98 -4.45
CA SER A 182 -12.58 -7.45 -3.25
C SER A 182 -13.72 -8.34 -2.75
N PHE A 183 -14.48 -9.01 -3.62
CA PHE A 183 -15.55 -9.92 -3.20
C PHE A 183 -15.00 -11.11 -2.40
N PHE A 184 -13.92 -11.73 -2.88
CA PHE A 184 -13.27 -12.85 -2.18
C PHE A 184 -12.64 -12.42 -0.86
N ILE A 185 -11.96 -11.27 -0.85
CA ILE A 185 -11.37 -10.72 0.38
C ILE A 185 -12.47 -10.46 1.42
N THR A 186 -13.58 -9.84 1.00
CA THR A 186 -14.73 -9.58 1.87
C THR A 186 -15.30 -10.87 2.44
N LEU A 187 -15.51 -11.90 1.61
CA LEU A 187 -16.00 -13.21 2.07
C LEU A 187 -15.06 -13.86 3.09
N ILE A 188 -13.74 -13.78 2.86
CA ILE A 188 -12.74 -14.27 3.81
C ILE A 188 -12.90 -13.56 5.15
N PHE A 189 -12.90 -12.23 5.17
CA PHE A 189 -13.01 -11.48 6.43
C PHE A 189 -14.35 -11.65 7.14
N LEU A 190 -15.45 -11.81 6.40
CA LEU A 190 -16.76 -12.15 6.98
C LEU A 190 -16.80 -13.56 7.56
N GLY A 191 -16.09 -14.53 6.96
CA GLY A 191 -16.03 -15.90 7.45
C GLY A 191 -15.19 -16.08 8.72
N PHE A 192 -14.26 -15.16 9.00
CA PHE A 192 -13.41 -15.17 10.19
C PHE A 192 -13.86 -14.17 11.29
N GLY A 193 -14.88 -13.35 11.03
CA GLY A 193 -15.48 -12.40 11.99
C GLY A 193 -16.62 -13.01 12.76
#